data_AF-A0A2V8LY05-F1
#
_entry.id   AF-A0A2V8LY05-F1
#
_cell.length_a   1.000
_cell.length_b   1.000
_cell.length_c   1.000
_cell.angle_alpha   90.00
_cell.angle_beta   90.00
_cell.angle_gamma   90.00
#
_symmetry.space_group_name_H-M   'P 1'
#
loop_
_entity.id
_entity.type
_entity.pdbx_description
1 polymer ?
#
loop_
_entity_poly.entity_id
_entity_poly.type
_entity_poly.pdbx_seq_one_letter_code
_entity_poly.pdbx_strand_id
1 'polypeptide(L)' 'MILVTGGAGYIGSHAVKALRAAGFAPLIFDNFSAGHRSFVK' A
#
# COMPACT_ATOMS: atom_id res chain seq x y z
N MET A 1 8.01 -10.00 7.29
CA MET A 1 7.74 -9.53 5.92
C MET A 1 6.23 -9.37 5.78
N ILE A 2 5.74 -8.22 5.31
CA ILE A 2 4.29 -7.92 5.21
C ILE A 2 3.96 -7.67 3.74
N LEU A 3 3.03 -8.43 3.17
CA LEU A 3 2.49 -8.24 1.82
C LEU A 3 1.14 -7.54 1.91
N VAL A 4 0.95 -6.47 1.13
CA VAL A 4 -0.32 -5.75 1.01
C VAL A 4 -0.82 -5.86 -0.42
N THR A 5 -1.89 -6.63 -0.62
CA THR A 5 -2.61 -6.70 -1.89
C THR A 5 -3.58 -5.52 -2.02
N GLY A 6 -3.67 -4.89 -3.18
CA GLY A 6 -4.52 -3.70 -3.36
C GLY A 6 -3.97 -2.46 -2.64
N GLY A 7 -2.66 -2.41 -2.40
CA GLY A 7 -2.01 -1.36 -1.61
C GLY A 7 -2.04 0.04 -2.25
N ALA A 8 -2.39 0.17 -3.53
CA ALA A 8 -2.60 1.45 -4.20
C ALA A 8 -4.09 1.89 -4.18
N GLY A 9 -4.99 1.10 -3.61
CA GLY A 9 -6.38 1.49 -3.34
C GLY A 9 -6.52 2.41 -2.12
N TYR A 10 -7.75 2.87 -1.85
CA TYR A 10 -8.02 3.77 -0.70
C TYR A 10 -7.55 3.17 0.62
N ILE A 11 -8.13 2.04 1.05
CA ILE A 11 -7.78 1.39 2.32
C ILE A 11 -6.31 0.92 2.31
N GLY A 12 -5.89 0.28 1.21
CA GLY A 12 -4.54 -0.27 1.08
C GLY A 12 -3.45 0.80 1.23
N SER A 13 -3.64 1.98 0.64
CA SER A 13 -2.65 3.06 0.72
C SER A 13 -2.53 3.64 2.14
N HIS A 14 -3.63 3.74 2.87
CA HIS A 14 -3.62 4.14 4.27
C HIS A 14 -2.95 3.09 5.16
N ALA A 15 -3.21 1.80 4.92
CA ALA A 15 -2.53 0.71 5.61
C ALA A 15 -1.01 0.70 5.35
N VAL A 16 -0.58 0.85 4.09
CA VAL A 16 0.84 0.96 3.72
C VAL A 16 1.52 2.13 4.42
N LYS A 17 0.88 3.30 4.47
CA LYS A 17 1.41 4.48 5.17
C LYS A 17 1.56 4.23 6.67
N ALA A 18 0.57 3.62 7.31
CA ALA A 18 0.63 3.28 8.73
C ALA A 18 1.74 2.26 9.03
N LEU A 19 1.86 1.22 8.20
CA LEU A 19 2.92 0.21 8.32
C LEU A 19 4.31 0.82 8.17
N ARG A 20 4.50 1.70 7.19
CA ARG A 20 5.76 2.45 7.03
C ARG A 20 6.06 3.33 8.24
N ALA A 21 5.06 4.07 8.75
CA ALA A 21 5.22 4.91 9.93
C ALA A 21 5.60 4.10 11.20
N ALA A 22 5.15 2.86 11.29
CA ALA A 22 5.52 1.92 12.35
C ALA A 22 6.89 1.24 12.14
N GLY A 23 7.66 1.62 11.10
CA GLY A 23 9.00 1.11 10.84
C GLY A 23 9.05 -0.18 10.03
N PHE A 24 7.92 -0.63 9.47
CA PHE A 24 7.89 -1.80 8.59
C PHE A 24 8.18 -1.42 7.13
N ALA A 25 8.73 -2.38 6.38
CA ALA A 25 8.89 -2.31 4.93
C ALA A 25 7.90 -3.26 4.23
N PRO A 26 6.63 -2.86 4.02
CA PRO A 26 5.64 -3.70 3.36
C PRO A 26 5.92 -3.81 1.84
N LEU A 27 5.73 -5.01 1.29
CA LEU A 27 5.70 -5.26 -0.15
C LEU A 27 4.28 -5.01 -0.66
N ILE A 28 4.14 -4.23 -1.73
CA ILE A 28 2.84 -3.90 -2.31
C ILE A 28 2.64 -4.71 -3.58
N PHE A 29 1.48 -5.36 -3.69
CA PHE A 29 1.03 -6.01 -4.92
C PHE A 29 -0.31 -5.43 -5.36
N ASP A 30 -0.33 -4.77 -6.50
CA ASP A 30 -1.51 -4.06 -7.01
C ASP A 30 -1.51 -4.09 -8.55
N ASN A 31 -2.69 -4.27 -9.14
CA ASN A 31 -2.87 -4.28 -10.59
C ASN A 31 -3.40 -2.95 -11.14
N PHE A 32 -3.63 -1.96 -10.27
CA PHE A 32 -4.13 -0.62 -10.58
C PHE A 32 -5.51 -0.60 -11.27
N SER A 33 -6.36 -1.62 -11.06
CA SER A 33 -7.73 -1.61 -11.63
C SER A 33 -8.60 -0.50 -11.03
N ALA A 34 -8.40 -0.19 -9.75
CA ALA A 34 -9.02 0.94 -9.03
C ALA A 34 -8.01 1.78 -8.22
N GLY A 35 -6.76 1.32 -8.12
CA GLY A 35 -5.69 2.02 -7.40
C GLY A 35 -4.99 3.05 -8.26
N HIS A 36 -4.52 4.14 -7.66
CA HIS A 36 -3.73 5.17 -8.35
C HIS A 36 -2.29 5.17 -7.82
N ARG A 37 -1.31 5.24 -8.73
CA ARG A 37 0.11 5.33 -8.37
C ARG A 37 0.43 6.51 -7.45
N SER A 38 -0.35 7.59 -7.50
CA SER A 38 -0.20 8.75 -6.62
C SER A 38 -0.48 8.44 -5.14
N PHE A 39 -1.21 7.36 -4.83
CA PHE A 39 -1.58 7.00 -3.46
C PHE A 39 -0.47 6.26 -2.71
N VAL A 40 0.47 5.67 -3.45
CA VAL A 40 1.66 4.95 -2.94
C VAL A 40 2.93 5.75 -3.27
N LYS A 41 3.17 6.81 -2.50
CA LYS A 41 4.46 7.53 -2.46
C LYS A 41 5.12 7.28 -1.11
#